data_AF-A0A1J3K9S2-F1
#
_entry.id   AF-A0A1J3K9S2-F1
#
_cell.length_a   1.000
_cell.length_b   1.000
_cell.length_c   1.000
_cell.angle_alpha   90.00
_cell.angle_beta   90.00
_cell.angle_gamma   90.00
#
_symmetry.space_group_name_H-M   'P 1'
#
loop_
_entity.id
_entity.type
_entity.pdbx_description
1 polymer ?
#
loop_
_entity_poly.entity_id
_entity_poly.type
_entity_poly.pdbx_seq_one_letter_code
_entity_poly.pdbx_strand_id
1 'polypeptide(L)'
;FVFFSRTNNTLSLLLQQKMLLIISFIIVSFFFFFLFSLFHIISHQKLRYCNCEICHAYLTSSWRTNFVNLSDWYAHLLRLSPTSTIKVHVLNNVITANPENVEHMLKTRFHNYPKGKQFSVILGDLLGRG
;
A
#
# COMPACT_ATOMS: atom_id res chain seq x y z
N PHE A 1 65.71 -0.81 -1.75
CA PHE A 1 64.94 -0.15 -2.83
C PHE A 1 63.93 -1.06 -3.53
N VAL A 2 64.25 -2.31 -3.89
CA VAL A 2 63.29 -3.21 -4.61
C VAL A 2 62.06 -3.61 -3.77
N PHE A 3 62.21 -3.84 -2.46
CA PHE A 3 61.08 -4.17 -1.57
C PHE A 3 60.04 -3.04 -1.46
N PHE A 4 60.50 -1.79 -1.41
CA PHE A 4 59.64 -0.60 -1.27
C PHE A 4 58.81 -0.32 -2.53
N SER A 5 59.35 -0.63 -3.71
CA SER A 5 58.65 -0.54 -4.99
C SER A 5 57.54 -1.60 -5.11
N ARG A 6 57.82 -2.84 -4.66
CA ARG A 6 56.85 -3.94 -4.67
C ARG A 6 55.68 -3.69 -3.73
N THR A 7 55.92 -3.13 -2.54
CA THR A 7 54.86 -2.76 -1.59
C THR A 7 53.95 -1.63 -2.11
N ASN A 8 54.51 -0.66 -2.83
CA ASN A 8 53.72 0.43 -3.43
C ASN A 8 52.80 -0.07 -4.54
N ASN A 9 53.24 -1.04 -5.36
CA ASN A 9 52.42 -1.66 -6.39
C ASN A 9 51.32 -2.56 -5.81
N THR A 10 51.58 -3.26 -4.70
CA THR A 10 50.51 -4.02 -4.02
C THR A 10 49.48 -3.10 -3.36
N LEU A 11 49.92 -1.97 -2.79
CA LEU A 11 49.02 -1.01 -2.17
C LEU A 11 48.12 -0.32 -3.21
N SER A 12 48.67 0.04 -4.37
CA SER A 12 47.90 0.63 -5.47
C SER A 12 46.89 -0.36 -6.06
N LEU A 13 47.27 -1.63 -6.23
CA LEU A 13 46.35 -2.70 -6.66
C LEU A 13 45.21 -2.92 -5.66
N LEU A 14 45.51 -2.93 -4.35
CA LEU A 14 44.50 -3.05 -3.29
C LEU A 14 43.54 -1.83 -3.27
N LEU A 15 44.06 -0.62 -3.49
CA LEU A 15 43.25 0.59 -3.62
C LEU A 15 42.35 0.54 -4.87
N GLN A 16 42.87 0.09 -6.01
CA GLN A 16 42.09 -0.10 -7.23
C GLN A 16 40.98 -1.14 -7.04
N GLN A 17 41.27 -2.25 -6.36
CA GLN A 17 40.28 -3.29 -6.07
C GLN A 17 39.17 -2.79 -5.14
N LYS A 18 39.51 -2.00 -4.11
CA LYS A 18 38.53 -1.36 -3.23
C LYS A 18 37.65 -0.36 -3.99
N MET A 19 38.24 0.47 -4.85
CA MET A 19 37.47 1.42 -5.68
C MET A 19 36.49 0.70 -6.61
N LEU A 20 36.91 -0.40 -7.24
CA LEU A 20 36.03 -1.18 -8.11
C LEU A 20 34.86 -1.81 -7.34
N LEU A 21 35.09 -2.31 -6.12
CA LEU A 21 34.04 -2.85 -5.24
C LEU A 21 33.02 -1.77 -4.84
N ILE A 22 33.48 -0.55 -4.51
CA ILE A 22 32.61 0.57 -4.16
C ILE A 22 31.75 0.97 -5.36
N ILE A 23 32.34 1.09 -6.55
CA ILE A 23 31.62 1.43 -7.78
C ILE A 23 30.55 0.37 -8.09
N SER A 24 30.90 -0.92 -7.98
CA SER A 24 29.95 -2.03 -8.17
C SER A 24 28.77 -1.94 -7.20
N PHE A 25 29.03 -1.68 -5.91
CA PHE A 25 27.97 -1.52 -4.90
C PHE A 25 27.03 -0.35 -5.22
N ILE A 26 27.58 0.79 -5.66
CA ILE A 26 26.79 1.96 -6.06
C ILE A 26 25.88 1.62 -7.24
N ILE A 27 26.41 0.97 -8.29
CA ILE A 27 25.63 0.58 -9.47
C ILE A 27 24.48 -0.37 -9.08
N VAL A 28 24.77 -1.37 -8.26
CA VAL A 28 23.76 -2.34 -7.78
C VAL A 28 22.67 -1.62 -6.98
N SER A 29 23.05 -0.68 -6.11
CA SER A 29 22.08 0.13 -5.34
C SER A 29 21.18 0.97 -6.26
N PHE A 30 21.75 1.66 -7.24
CA PHE A 30 20.96 2.43 -8.22
C PHE A 30 20.05 1.55 -9.07
N PHE A 31 20.50 0.36 -9.45
CA PHE A 31 19.69 -0.62 -10.17
C PHE A 31 18.49 -1.06 -9.34
N PHE A 32 18.69 -1.43 -8.07
CA PHE A 32 17.59 -1.78 -7.17
C PHE A 32 16.63 -0.61 -6.93
N PHE A 33 17.13 0.61 -6.79
CA PHE A 33 16.28 1.81 -6.66
C PHE A 33 15.43 2.03 -7.92
N PHE A 34 16.01 1.86 -9.10
CA PHE A 34 15.29 1.97 -10.38
C PHE A 34 14.21 0.88 -10.52
N LEU A 35 14.54 -0.38 -10.21
CA LEU A 35 13.56 -1.47 -10.20
C LEU A 35 12.43 -1.21 -9.21
N PHE A 36 12.74 -0.72 -8.01
CA PHE A 36 11.74 -0.37 -7.00
C PHE A 36 10.82 0.76 -7.49
N SER A 37 11.40 1.80 -8.11
CA SER A 37 10.64 2.91 -8.70
C SER A 37 9.72 2.43 -9.83
N LEU A 38 10.23 1.61 -10.75
CA LEU A 38 9.41 1.00 -11.81
C LEU A 38 8.29 0.13 -11.25
N PHE A 39 8.59 -0.72 -10.26
CA PHE A 39 7.59 -1.55 -9.60
C PHE A 39 6.50 -0.69 -8.94
N HIS A 40 6.91 0.39 -8.26
CA HIS A 40 5.97 1.34 -7.66
C HIS A 40 5.11 2.00 -8.75
N ILE A 41 5.70 2.49 -9.84
CA ILE A 41 4.96 3.10 -10.95
C ILE A 41 3.96 2.11 -11.54
N ILE A 42 4.35 0.86 -11.82
CA ILE A 42 3.47 -0.18 -12.38
C ILE A 42 2.34 -0.55 -11.40
N SER A 43 2.66 -0.71 -10.12
CA SER A 43 1.69 -0.99 -9.06
C SER A 43 0.66 0.16 -8.94
N HIS A 44 1.13 1.40 -8.96
CA HIS A 44 0.27 2.59 -8.96
C HIS A 44 -0.52 2.75 -10.27
N GLN A 45 0.02 2.36 -11.42
CA GLN A 45 -0.72 2.36 -12.69
C GLN A 45 -1.88 1.36 -12.64
N LYS A 46 -1.66 0.16 -12.08
CA LYS A 46 -2.74 -0.83 -11.89
C LYS A 46 -3.85 -0.30 -10.99
N LEU A 47 -3.50 0.46 -9.95
CA LEU A 47 -4.46 1.11 -9.04
C LEU A 47 -5.18 2.31 -9.69
N ARG A 48 -4.54 3.02 -10.62
CA ARG A 48 -5.10 4.18 -11.34
C ARG A 48 -5.97 3.82 -12.55
N TYR A 49 -6.04 2.55 -12.95
CA TYR A 49 -6.84 2.14 -14.12
C TYR A 49 -8.35 2.42 -13.95
N CYS A 50 -8.84 2.55 -12.71
CA CYS A 50 -10.22 2.93 -12.45
C CYS A 50 -10.38 4.45 -12.40
N ASN A 51 -11.11 5.02 -13.37
CA ASN A 51 -11.38 6.46 -13.45
C ASN A 51 -12.64 6.91 -12.68
N CYS A 52 -13.11 6.15 -11.68
CA CYS A 52 -14.27 6.55 -10.89
C CYS A 52 -13.89 7.55 -9.79
N GLU A 53 -14.83 8.43 -9.45
CA GLU A 53 -14.63 9.50 -8.47
C GLU A 53 -14.19 8.97 -7.09
N ILE A 54 -14.77 7.85 -6.64
CA ILE A 54 -14.43 7.22 -5.35
C ILE A 54 -12.95 6.82 -5.30
N CYS A 55 -12.45 6.16 -6.35
CA CYS A 55 -11.06 5.73 -6.43
C CYS A 55 -10.11 6.93 -6.52
N HIS A 56 -10.47 7.93 -7.33
CA HIS A 56 -9.68 9.15 -7.44
C HIS A 56 -9.60 9.90 -6.10
N ALA A 57 -10.73 10.07 -5.42
CA ALA A 57 -10.78 10.72 -4.12
C ALA A 57 -9.99 9.96 -3.05
N TYR A 58 -10.06 8.62 -3.06
CA TYR A 58 -9.26 7.79 -2.16
C TYR A 58 -7.76 7.95 -2.38
N LEU A 59 -7.29 7.83 -3.63
CA LEU A 59 -5.87 7.91 -3.99
C LEU A 59 -5.27 9.30 -3.73
N THR A 60 -6.02 10.35 -4.06
CA THR A 60 -5.58 11.75 -3.86
C THR A 60 -5.80 12.24 -2.43
N SER A 61 -6.45 11.44 -1.58
CA SER A 61 -6.92 11.85 -0.24
C SER A 61 -7.78 13.12 -0.26
N SER A 62 -8.42 13.45 -1.39
CA SER A 62 -9.22 14.66 -1.53
C SER A 62 -10.46 14.66 -0.63
N TRP A 63 -10.95 13.49 -0.21
CA TRP A 63 -12.06 13.36 0.74
C TRP A 63 -11.79 14.03 2.10
N ARG A 64 -10.52 14.19 2.50
CA ARG A 64 -10.13 14.80 3.79
C ARG A 64 -10.50 16.28 3.90
N THR A 65 -10.81 16.95 2.80
CA THR A 65 -11.25 18.35 2.82
C THR A 65 -12.65 18.50 3.41
N ASN A 66 -13.50 17.46 3.27
CA ASN A 66 -14.90 17.49 3.66
C ASN A 66 -15.22 16.58 4.86
N PHE A 67 -14.35 15.61 5.17
CA PHE A 67 -14.59 14.61 6.21
C PHE A 67 -13.37 14.42 7.11
N VAL A 68 -13.61 14.36 8.43
CA VAL A 68 -12.57 14.14 9.44
C VAL A 68 -12.06 12.70 9.38
N ASN A 69 -12.98 11.72 9.23
CA ASN A 69 -12.66 10.31 9.19
C ASN A 69 -13.04 9.66 7.86
N LEU A 70 -12.30 8.61 7.50
CA LEU A 70 -12.59 7.79 6.31
C LEU A 70 -13.96 7.09 6.43
N SER A 71 -14.36 6.70 7.65
CA SER A 71 -15.67 6.10 7.94
C SER A 71 -16.82 7.04 7.61
N ASP A 72 -16.69 8.34 7.92
CA ASP A 72 -17.73 9.34 7.68
C ASP A 72 -17.90 9.58 6.18
N TRP A 73 -16.78 9.60 5.45
CA TRP A 73 -16.80 9.65 4.00
C TRP A 73 -17.46 8.41 3.37
N TYR A 74 -17.16 7.21 3.87
CA TYR A 74 -17.85 5.99 3.40
C TYR A 74 -19.34 5.99 3.73
N ALA A 75 -19.73 6.41 4.93
CA ALA A 75 -21.13 6.55 5.33
C ALA A 75 -21.87 7.53 4.40
N HIS A 76 -21.24 8.64 4.04
CA HIS A 76 -21.77 9.60 3.07
C HIS A 76 -21.99 8.96 1.69
N LEU A 77 -21.01 8.23 1.16
CA LEU A 77 -21.13 7.52 -0.12
C LEU A 77 -22.21 6.44 -0.10
N LEU A 78 -22.34 5.70 1.00
CA LEU A 78 -23.37 4.67 1.19
C LEU A 78 -24.78 5.28 1.22
N ARG A 79 -24.94 6.45 1.85
CA ARG A 79 -26.23 7.19 1.89
C ARG A 79 -26.67 7.64 0.50
N LEU A 80 -25.72 7.99 -0.38
CA LEU A 80 -26.00 8.39 -1.76
C LEU A 80 -26.26 7.19 -2.68
N SER A 81 -25.78 5.99 -2.33
CA SER A 81 -25.96 4.79 -3.13
C SER A 81 -27.38 4.21 -2.94
N PRO A 82 -28.14 3.96 -4.01
CA PRO A 82 -29.49 3.40 -3.91
C PRO A 82 -29.53 1.99 -3.31
N THR A 83 -28.43 1.24 -3.41
CA THR A 83 -28.31 -0.12 -2.84
C THR A 83 -27.57 -0.13 -1.50
N SER A 84 -27.25 1.05 -0.95
CA SER A 84 -26.39 1.22 0.23
C SER A 84 -25.12 0.38 0.14
N THR A 85 -24.57 0.26 -1.06
CA THR A 85 -23.38 -0.54 -1.36
C THR A 85 -22.50 0.22 -2.34
N ILE A 86 -21.19 0.24 -2.06
CA ILE A 86 -20.19 0.91 -2.88
C ILE A 86 -18.99 -0.02 -3.09
N LYS A 87 -18.31 0.13 -4.23
CA LYS A 87 -17.11 -0.63 -4.57
C LYS A 87 -15.90 0.28 -4.65
N VAL A 88 -14.89 -0.01 -3.83
CA VAL A 88 -13.61 0.70 -3.82
C VAL A 88 -12.61 -0.12 -4.63
N HIS A 89 -12.51 0.15 -5.94
CA HIS A 89 -11.70 -0.66 -6.87
C HIS A 89 -10.21 -0.67 -6.52
N VAL A 90 -9.67 0.45 -6.02
CA VAL A 90 -8.27 0.57 -5.59
C VAL A 90 -7.94 -0.40 -4.45
N LEU A 91 -8.90 -0.70 -3.58
CA LEU A 91 -8.74 -1.65 -2.48
C LEU A 91 -9.26 -3.05 -2.83
N ASN A 92 -9.85 -3.22 -4.02
CA ASN A 92 -10.65 -4.39 -4.39
C ASN A 92 -11.67 -4.80 -3.31
N ASN A 93 -12.23 -3.81 -2.60
CA ASN A 93 -13.15 -4.02 -1.48
C ASN A 93 -14.55 -3.53 -1.81
N VAL A 94 -15.55 -4.22 -1.25
CA VAL A 94 -16.95 -3.80 -1.28
C VAL A 94 -17.34 -3.37 0.13
N ILE A 95 -17.94 -2.20 0.23
CA ILE A 95 -18.48 -1.66 1.48
C ILE A 95 -19.99 -1.65 1.34
N THR A 96 -20.71 -2.26 2.28
CA THR A 96 -22.16 -2.38 2.23
C THR A 96 -22.76 -2.07 3.60
N ALA A 97 -23.87 -1.33 3.57
CA ALA A 97 -24.78 -1.11 4.68
C ALA A 97 -26.19 -1.63 4.35
N ASN A 98 -26.32 -2.49 3.31
CA ASN A 98 -27.59 -3.14 2.99
C ASN A 98 -27.91 -4.17 4.10
N PRO A 99 -29.07 -4.07 4.76
CA PRO A 99 -29.43 -4.95 5.88
C PRO A 99 -29.46 -6.43 5.49
N GLU A 100 -29.89 -6.78 4.27
CA GLU A 100 -29.93 -8.17 3.80
C GLU A 100 -28.52 -8.76 3.68
N ASN A 101 -27.57 -7.98 3.14
CA ASN A 101 -26.17 -8.39 3.04
C ASN A 101 -25.54 -8.52 4.43
N VAL A 102 -25.80 -7.56 5.33
CA VAL A 102 -25.28 -7.58 6.70
C VAL A 102 -25.82 -8.80 7.46
N GLU A 103 -27.11 -9.08 7.36
CA GLU A 103 -27.73 -10.26 7.96
C GLU A 103 -27.10 -11.56 7.44
N HIS A 104 -26.92 -11.67 6.12
CA HIS A 104 -26.25 -12.81 5.50
C HIS A 104 -24.81 -12.99 6.01
N MET A 105 -24.05 -11.90 6.10
CA MET A 105 -22.67 -11.91 6.63
C MET A 105 -22.63 -12.41 8.07
N LEU A 106 -23.54 -11.92 8.92
CA LEU A 106 -23.60 -12.25 10.34
C LEU A 106 -24.12 -13.68 10.59
N LYS A 107 -25.08 -14.18 9.78
CA LYS A 107 -25.67 -15.51 9.97
C LYS A 107 -24.87 -16.64 9.31
N THR A 108 -24.39 -16.45 8.09
CA THR A 108 -23.89 -17.57 7.27
C THR A 108 -22.37 -17.60 7.16
N ARG A 109 -21.70 -16.45 7.14
CA ARG A 109 -20.26 -16.35 6.81
C ARG A 109 -19.43 -15.59 7.84
N PHE A 110 -19.93 -15.46 9.07
CA PHE A 110 -19.30 -14.63 10.09
C PHE A 110 -17.84 -15.02 10.42
N HIS A 111 -17.51 -16.31 10.33
CA HIS A 111 -16.16 -16.82 10.54
C HIS A 111 -15.17 -16.43 9.41
N ASN A 112 -15.69 -16.10 8.22
CA ASN A 112 -14.88 -15.81 7.04
C ASN A 112 -14.47 -14.33 6.92
N TYR A 113 -14.94 -13.47 7.82
CA TYR A 113 -14.60 -12.05 7.83
C TYR A 113 -13.49 -11.74 8.84
N PRO A 114 -12.39 -11.08 8.43
CA PRO A 114 -11.27 -10.78 9.31
C PRO A 114 -11.68 -9.75 10.37
N LYS A 115 -11.68 -10.16 11.65
CA LYS A 115 -12.09 -9.34 12.81
C LYS A 115 -10.92 -8.58 13.43
N GLY A 116 -10.02 -8.08 12.58
CA GLY A 116 -8.82 -7.37 13.05
C GLY A 116 -9.17 -6.15 13.92
N LYS A 117 -8.19 -5.69 14.71
CA LYS A 117 -8.37 -4.62 15.73
C LYS A 117 -9.02 -3.33 15.19
N GLN A 118 -8.82 -3.00 13.92
CA GLN A 118 -9.45 -1.84 13.29
C GLN A 118 -10.93 -2.09 12.92
N PHE A 119 -11.28 -3.31 12.51
CA PHE A 119 -12.66 -3.69 12.23
C PHE A 119 -13.48 -3.87 13.51
N SER A 120 -12.87 -4.34 14.61
CA SER A 120 -13.55 -4.42 15.91
C SER A 120 -13.87 -3.06 16.51
N VAL A 121 -13.17 -1.98 16.13
CA VAL A 121 -13.53 -0.61 16.56
C VAL A 121 -14.77 -0.12 15.80
N ILE A 122 -14.87 -0.41 14.50
CA ILE A 122 -15.96 0.05 13.64
C ILE A 122 -17.22 -0.79 13.84
N LEU A 123 -17.06 -2.12 13.93
CA LEU A 123 -18.16 -3.06 14.13
C LEU A 123 -18.33 -3.45 15.60
N GLY A 124 -17.57 -2.92 16.54
CA GLY A 124 -17.66 -3.30 17.96
C GLY A 124 -19.04 -3.05 18.56
N ASP A 125 -19.68 -1.94 18.17
CA ASP A 125 -21.06 -1.66 18.59
C ASP A 125 -22.08 -2.59 17.91
N LEU A 126 -21.76 -3.09 16.71
CA LEU A 126 -22.61 -4.01 15.95
C LEU A 126 -22.44 -5.49 16.41
N LEU A 127 -21.22 -5.87 16.79
CA LEU A 127 -20.82 -7.24 17.12
C LEU A 127 -20.79 -7.51 18.63
N GLY A 128 -20.81 -6.46 19.45
CA GLY A 128 -20.53 -6.54 20.88
C GLY A 128 -19.02 -6.53 21.17
N ARG A 129 -18.67 -6.37 22.45
CA ARG A 129 -17.28 -6.30 22.93
C ARG A 129 -16.64 -7.67 23.24
N GLY A 130 -17.21 -8.77 22.69
CA GLY A 130 -16.78 -10.15 22.95
C GLY A 130 -16.38 -10.89 21.68
#